data_AF-A0A8J1LCE1-F1
#
_entry.id   AF-A0A8J1LCE1-F1
#
_cell.length_a   1.000
_cell.length_b   1.000
_cell.length_c   1.000
_cell.angle_alpha   90.00
_cell.angle_beta   90.00
_cell.angle_gamma   90.00
#
_symmetry.space_group_name_H-M   'P 1'
#
loop_
_entity.id
_entity.type
_entity.pdbx_description
1 polymer ?
#
loop_
_entity_poly.entity_id
_entity_poly.type
_entity_poly.pdbx_seq_one_letter_code
_entity_poly.pdbx_strand_id
1 'polypeptide(L)'
;MGNTRILLEVEILTAKPKFPPGMNWNVQCAIIKLLKKDIKYRLGAEQDAEEIMKSSLFWGVDWDALLRQEIQPPFTPQIRTADVQEESSLCLSGVSTSVALLNDFPKALNQLNCPALLSGKL
;
A
#
# COMPACT_ATOMS: atom_id res chain seq x y z
N MET A 1 -12.17 29.06 9.22
CA MET A 1 -11.96 27.88 8.37
C MET A 1 -11.84 26.68 9.29
N GLY A 2 -12.88 25.86 9.35
CA GLY A 2 -13.01 24.78 10.33
C GLY A 2 -12.04 23.63 10.08
N ASN A 3 -11.58 23.05 11.18
CA ASN A 3 -10.53 22.05 11.33
C ASN A 3 -10.82 20.78 10.50
N THR A 4 -10.48 20.78 9.21
CA THR A 4 -10.66 19.65 8.28
C THR A 4 -9.98 18.37 8.77
N ARG A 5 -8.87 18.51 9.50
CA ARG A 5 -8.17 17.39 10.14
C ARG A 5 -9.06 16.62 11.14
N ILE A 6 -9.80 17.33 11.98
CA ILE A 6 -10.68 16.71 12.98
C ILE A 6 -11.83 15.99 12.28
N LEU A 7 -12.35 16.56 11.20
CA LEU A 7 -13.44 15.94 10.43
C LEU A 7 -12.97 14.63 9.77
N LEU A 8 -11.77 14.60 9.19
CA LEU A 8 -11.22 13.38 8.58
C LEU A 8 -10.97 12.28 9.60
N GLU A 9 -10.40 12.60 10.77
CA GLU A 9 -10.18 11.62 11.84
C GLU A 9 -11.51 10.99 12.28
N VAL A 10 -12.56 11.79 12.44
CA VAL A 10 -13.91 11.31 12.79
C VAL A 10 -14.48 10.43 11.67
N GLU A 11 -14.34 10.82 10.40
CA GLU A 11 -14.84 10.03 9.28
C GLU A 11 -14.11 8.68 9.15
N ILE A 12 -12.79 8.64 9.34
CA ILE A 12 -12.03 7.39 9.32
C ILE A 12 -12.51 6.45 10.43
N LEU A 13 -12.88 6.96 11.60
CA LEU A 13 -13.34 6.13 12.72
C LEU A 13 -14.81 5.69 12.58
N THR A 14 -15.66 6.53 12.00
CA THR A 14 -17.13 6.36 12.09
C THR A 14 -17.82 6.16 10.75
N ALA A 15 -17.29 6.74 9.67
CA ALA A 15 -17.98 6.74 8.40
C ALA A 15 -17.91 5.37 7.72
N LYS A 16 -19.01 5.04 7.04
CA LYS A 16 -19.09 3.93 6.09
C LYS A 16 -18.69 4.43 4.70
N PRO A 17 -17.96 3.64 3.90
CA PRO A 17 -17.59 4.03 2.54
C PRO A 17 -18.85 4.22 1.68
N LYS A 18 -18.83 5.25 0.85
CA LYS A 18 -19.86 5.49 -0.18
C LYS A 18 -19.30 5.04 -1.52
N PHE A 19 -20.09 4.32 -2.30
CA PHE A 19 -19.66 3.77 -3.58
C PHE A 19 -20.32 4.48 -4.76
N PRO A 20 -19.60 4.72 -5.86
CA PRO A 20 -20.19 5.23 -7.08
C PRO A 20 -21.16 4.21 -7.70
N PRO A 21 -22.17 4.67 -8.45
CA PRO A 21 -23.10 3.77 -9.13
C PRO A 21 -22.35 2.90 -10.15
N GLY A 22 -22.74 1.63 -10.26
CA GLY A 22 -22.14 0.68 -11.20
C GLY A 22 -20.81 0.05 -10.75
N MET A 23 -20.30 0.36 -9.56
CA MET A 23 -19.13 -0.33 -9.01
C MET A 23 -19.42 -1.83 -8.84
N ASN A 24 -18.49 -2.68 -9.29
CA ASN A 24 -18.58 -4.13 -9.16
C ASN A 24 -18.80 -4.55 -7.69
N TRP A 25 -19.72 -5.48 -7.45
CA TRP A 25 -20.07 -5.95 -6.11
C TRP A 25 -18.90 -6.59 -5.36
N ASN A 26 -18.07 -7.40 -6.02
CA ASN A 26 -16.88 -8.01 -5.40
C ASN A 26 -15.90 -6.94 -4.91
N VAL A 27 -15.75 -5.84 -5.67
CA VAL A 27 -14.95 -4.67 -5.28
C VAL A 27 -15.55 -4.00 -4.04
N GLN A 28 -16.86 -3.74 -4.04
CA GLN A 28 -17.55 -3.15 -2.88
C GLN A 28 -17.37 -4.02 -1.63
N CYS A 29 -17.59 -5.34 -1.76
CA CYS A 29 -17.42 -6.29 -0.67
C CYS A 29 -16.00 -6.29 -0.12
N ALA A 30 -14.99 -6.32 -0.98
CA ALA A 30 -13.59 -6.27 -0.55
C ALA A 30 -13.29 -4.98 0.22
N ILE A 31 -13.72 -3.82 -0.29
CA ILE A 31 -13.52 -2.53 0.38
C ILE A 31 -14.23 -2.52 1.75
N ILE A 32 -15.47 -3.00 1.84
CA ILE A 32 -16.21 -3.07 3.11
C ILE A 32 -15.50 -3.96 4.13
N LYS A 33 -14.97 -5.12 3.71
CA LYS A 33 -14.25 -6.04 4.61
C LYS A 33 -12.88 -5.49 5.02
N LEU A 34 -12.14 -4.84 4.11
CA LEU A 34 -10.84 -4.21 4.39
C LEU A 34 -10.97 -2.99 5.31
N LEU A 35 -12.04 -2.19 5.15
CA LEU A 35 -12.27 -0.97 5.93
C LEU A 35 -13.12 -1.22 7.20
N LYS A 36 -13.16 -2.47 7.70
CA LYS A 36 -13.74 -2.76 9.01
C LYS A 36 -12.96 -2.04 10.11
N LYS A 37 -13.70 -1.29 10.94
CA LYS A 37 -13.13 -0.49 12.03
C LYS A 37 -12.55 -1.37 13.12
N ASP A 38 -13.29 -2.39 13.51
CA ASP A 38 -12.79 -3.44 14.40
C ASP A 38 -11.77 -4.30 13.64
N ILE A 39 -10.55 -4.31 14.16
CA ILE A 39 -9.41 -5.03 13.57
C ILE A 39 -9.64 -6.54 13.52
N LYS A 40 -10.42 -7.11 14.45
CA LYS A 40 -10.64 -8.56 14.55
C LYS A 40 -11.44 -9.12 13.37
N TYR A 41 -12.27 -8.27 12.77
CA TYR A 41 -13.14 -8.64 11.64
C TYR A 41 -12.66 -8.07 10.32
N ARG A 42 -11.47 -7.46 10.30
CA ARG A 42 -10.88 -6.89 9.10
C ARG A 42 -10.38 -8.02 8.19
N LEU A 43 -10.61 -7.88 6.88
CA LEU A 43 -10.01 -8.78 5.90
C LEU A 43 -8.49 -8.78 6.08
N GLY A 44 -7.91 -9.96 6.28
CA GLY A 44 -6.50 -10.17 6.60
C GLY A 44 -6.19 -10.28 8.10
N ALA A 45 -7.20 -10.28 8.99
CA ALA A 45 -6.96 -10.42 10.42
C ALA A 45 -6.56 -11.84 10.85
N GLU A 46 -7.03 -12.86 10.13
CA GLU A 46 -6.79 -14.28 10.50
C GLU A 46 -5.60 -14.91 9.78
N GLN A 47 -5.50 -14.71 8.46
CA GLN A 47 -4.46 -15.32 7.60
C GLN A 47 -3.67 -14.26 6.80
N ASP A 48 -3.66 -13.02 7.27
CA ASP A 48 -2.94 -11.91 6.63
C ASP A 48 -3.28 -11.82 5.12
N ALA A 49 -2.26 -11.72 4.26
CA ALA A 49 -2.40 -11.62 2.82
C ALA A 49 -3.18 -12.79 2.19
N GLU A 50 -3.14 -14.00 2.77
CA GLU A 50 -3.78 -15.17 2.17
C GLU A 50 -5.32 -15.02 2.09
N GLU A 51 -5.95 -14.40 3.09
CA GLU A 51 -7.39 -14.12 3.05
C GLU A 51 -7.74 -13.12 1.94
N ILE A 52 -6.86 -12.13 1.73
CA ILE A 52 -7.02 -11.11 0.71
C ILE A 52 -6.89 -11.73 -0.68
N MET A 53 -5.86 -12.54 -0.89
CA MET A 53 -5.57 -13.24 -2.15
C MET A 53 -6.71 -14.19 -2.57
N LYS A 54 -7.36 -14.85 -1.59
CA LYS A 54 -8.50 -15.76 -1.83
C LYS A 54 -9.85 -15.05 -1.99
N SER A 55 -9.90 -13.74 -1.79
CA SER A 55 -11.16 -12.99 -1.88
C SER A 55 -11.68 -12.90 -3.33
N SER A 56 -12.98 -12.69 -3.48
CA SER A 56 -13.64 -12.56 -4.80
C SER A 56 -13.13 -11.40 -5.65
N LEU A 57 -12.41 -10.43 -5.07
CA LEU A 57 -11.76 -9.35 -5.80
C LEU A 57 -10.62 -9.85 -6.67
N PHE A 58 -9.86 -10.83 -6.19
CA PHE A 58 -8.68 -11.39 -6.87
C PHE A 58 -8.94 -12.78 -7.45
N TRP A 59 -10.22 -13.14 -7.62
CA TRP A 59 -10.58 -14.41 -8.24
C TRP A 59 -9.99 -14.50 -9.65
N GLY A 60 -9.25 -15.58 -9.92
CA GLY A 60 -8.62 -15.83 -11.22
C GLY A 60 -7.25 -15.18 -11.40
N VAL A 61 -6.71 -14.48 -10.39
CA VAL A 61 -5.32 -14.02 -10.41
C VAL A 61 -4.40 -15.20 -10.15
N ASP A 62 -3.50 -15.46 -11.09
CA ASP A 62 -2.36 -16.37 -10.90
C ASP A 62 -1.23 -15.60 -10.23
N TRP A 63 -1.10 -15.79 -8.91
CA TRP A 63 -0.10 -15.10 -8.10
C TRP A 63 1.33 -15.54 -8.42
N ASP A 64 1.53 -16.77 -8.88
CA ASP A 64 2.85 -17.28 -9.24
C ASP A 64 3.30 -16.71 -10.59
N ALA A 65 2.40 -16.64 -11.58
CA ALA A 65 2.66 -15.98 -12.86
C ALA A 65 2.88 -14.46 -12.68
N LEU A 66 2.13 -13.83 -11.77
CA LEU A 66 2.35 -12.42 -11.42
C LEU A 66 3.76 -12.22 -10.85
N LEU A 67 4.18 -13.08 -9.92
CA LEU A 67 5.51 -13.00 -9.31
C LEU A 67 6.64 -13.24 -10.32
N ARG A 68 6.43 -14.16 -11.29
CA ARG A 68 7.35 -14.38 -12.42
C ARG A 68 7.27 -13.30 -13.51
N GLN A 69 6.43 -12.28 -13.33
CA GLN A 69 6.23 -11.18 -14.29
C GLN A 69 5.73 -11.66 -15.67
N GLU A 70 4.99 -12.77 -15.70
CA GLU A 70 4.45 -13.36 -16.92
C GLU A 70 3.10 -12.76 -17.33
N ILE A 71 2.45 -12.04 -16.42
CA ILE A 71 1.19 -11.34 -16.69
C ILE A 71 1.49 -10.00 -17.37
N GLN A 72 0.92 -9.80 -18.57
CA GLN A 72 1.03 -8.55 -19.30
C GLN A 72 0.40 -7.39 -18.49
N PRO A 73 1.13 -6.29 -18.24
CA PRO A 73 0.59 -5.18 -17.48
C PRO A 73 -0.51 -4.47 -18.28
N PRO A 74 -1.57 -3.96 -17.61
CA PRO A 74 -2.66 -3.25 -18.29
C PRO A 74 -2.21 -1.91 -18.93
N PHE A 75 -1.06 -1.39 -18.49
CA PHE A 75 -0.48 -0.16 -19.01
C PHE A 75 1.05 -0.27 -18.99
N THR A 76 1.68 0.03 -20.11
CA THR A 76 3.13 0.18 -20.22
C THR A 76 3.44 1.66 -20.51
N PRO A 77 4.00 2.41 -19.54
CA PRO A 77 4.33 3.81 -19.76
C PRO A 77 5.38 3.96 -20.86
N GLN A 78 5.21 4.94 -21.74
CA GLN A 78 6.25 5.33 -22.70
C GLN A 78 7.19 6.31 -22.03
N ILE A 79 8.38 5.84 -21.64
CA ILE A 79 9.41 6.71 -21.07
C ILE A 79 10.19 7.33 -22.22
N ARG A 80 10.03 8.64 -22.43
CA ARG A 80 11.00 9.41 -23.25
C ARG A 80 12.09 9.87 -22.32
N THR A 81 13.34 9.84 -22.76
CA THR A 81 14.51 10.22 -21.94
C THR A 81 14.46 11.67 -21.42
N ALA A 82 13.61 12.53 -21.99
CA ALA A 82 13.34 13.88 -21.50
C ALA A 82 12.31 13.94 -20.34
N ASP A 83 11.52 12.89 -20.12
CA ASP A 83 10.43 12.84 -19.12
C ASP A 83 10.91 12.34 -17.74
N VAL A 84 12.17 11.88 -17.65
CA VAL A 84 12.79 11.43 -16.38
C VAL A 84 12.88 12.57 -15.35
N GLN A 85 12.74 13.83 -15.77
CA GLN A 85 12.71 14.98 -14.87
C GLN A 85 11.35 15.22 -14.18
N GLU A 86 10.23 14.70 -14.67
CA GLU A 86 8.91 14.94 -14.06
C GLU A 86 8.53 13.89 -13.00
N GLU A 87 8.90 12.61 -13.20
CA GLU A 87 8.73 11.56 -12.18
C GLU A 87 9.69 11.71 -10.98
N SER A 88 10.68 12.61 -11.11
CA SER A 88 11.54 13.04 -9.98
C SER A 88 10.78 13.88 -8.94
N SER A 89 9.51 14.23 -9.16
CA SER A 89 8.70 14.96 -8.19
C SER A 89 8.38 14.16 -6.91
N LEU A 90 8.65 12.85 -6.87
CA LEU A 90 8.59 12.03 -5.66
C LEU A 90 9.94 11.91 -4.94
N CYS A 91 11.03 12.34 -5.56
CA CYS A 91 12.29 12.52 -4.85
C CYS A 91 12.14 13.77 -3.98
N LEU A 92 12.37 13.65 -2.67
CA LEU A 92 12.60 14.82 -1.82
C LEU A 92 13.87 15.51 -2.32
N SER A 93 13.73 16.42 -3.28
CA SER A 93 14.83 17.23 -3.77
C SER A 93 15.29 18.11 -2.62
N GLY A 94 16.40 17.73 -1.96
CA GLY A 94 17.03 18.57 -0.95
C GLY A 94 17.35 17.92 0.40
N VAL A 95 17.19 16.61 0.60
CA VAL A 95 17.79 15.98 1.78
C VAL A 95 19.27 15.71 1.47
N SER A 96 20.13 16.69 1.77
CA SER A 96 21.53 16.40 2.05
C SER A 96 21.55 15.56 3.33
N THR A 97 21.46 14.23 3.21
CA THR A 97 21.62 13.34 4.36
C THR A 97 22.98 13.61 4.95
N SER A 98 23.00 14.29 6.10
CA SER A 98 24.19 14.39 6.92
C SER A 98 24.67 12.96 7.21
N VAL A 99 25.97 12.73 7.02
CA VAL A 99 26.63 11.44 7.24
C VAL A 99 26.35 10.89 8.66
N ALA A 100 26.00 11.76 9.61
CA ALA A 100 25.55 11.39 10.95
C ALA A 100 24.27 10.53 10.98
N LEU A 101 23.27 10.81 10.13
CA LEU A 101 22.02 10.04 10.10
C LEU A 101 22.20 8.64 9.50
N LEU A 102 23.15 8.47 8.57
CA LEU A 102 23.49 7.16 8.01
C LEU A 102 24.12 6.23 9.06
N ASN A 103 24.88 6.79 10.01
CA ASN A 103 25.52 6.02 11.07
C ASN A 103 24.54 5.56 12.15
N ASP A 104 23.42 6.25 12.34
CA ASP A 104 22.37 5.89 13.31
C ASP A 104 21.35 4.87 12.74
N PHE A 105 21.28 4.75 11.41
CA PHE A 105 20.33 3.88 10.72
C PHE A 105 20.41 2.40 11.11
N PRO A 106 21.60 1.78 11.26
CA PRO A 106 21.71 0.38 11.69
C PRO A 106 21.18 0.14 13.11
N LYS A 107 21.33 1.13 14.01
CA LYS A 107 20.83 1.05 15.38
C LYS A 107 19.31 1.18 15.45
N ALA A 108 18.71 1.95 14.55
CA ALA A 108 17.26 2.07 14.42
C ALA A 108 16.64 0.79 13.83
N LEU A 109 17.26 0.19 12.81
CA LEU A 109 16.80 -1.08 12.21
C LEU A 109 16.80 -2.23 13.22
N ASN A 110 17.83 -2.32 14.06
CA ASN A 110 17.90 -3.33 15.13
C ASN A 110 16.81 -3.16 16.20
N GLN A 111 16.30 -1.94 16.43
CA GLN A 111 15.23 -1.68 17.40
C GLN A 111 13.84 -2.03 16.87
N LEU A 112 13.65 -2.07 15.55
CA LEU A 112 12.36 -2.38 14.93
C LEU A 112 12.02 -3.88 14.95
N ASN A 113 12.92 -4.75 15.41
CA ASN A 113 12.74 -6.21 15.52
C ASN A 113 12.06 -6.82 14.28
N CYS A 114 12.48 -6.41 13.10
CA CYS A 114 11.96 -6.88 11.82
C CYS A 114 13.02 -7.74 11.11
N PRO A 115 12.95 -9.07 11.17
CA PRO A 115 14.02 -9.96 10.71
C PRO A 115 14.25 -9.92 9.19
N ALA A 116 13.24 -9.57 8.39
CA ALA A 116 13.34 -9.50 6.94
C ALA A 116 14.32 -8.42 6.44
N LEU A 117 14.38 -7.26 7.12
CA LEU A 117 15.27 -6.15 6.74
C LEU A 117 16.72 -6.38 7.17
N LEU A 118 16.95 -7.24 8.18
CA LEU A 118 18.28 -7.56 8.68
C LEU A 118 19.02 -8.57 7.80
N SER A 119 18.29 -9.36 7.00
CA SER A 119 18.89 -10.40 6.15
C SER A 119 19.59 -9.86 4.90
N GLY A 120 19.49 -8.56 4.59
CA GLY A 120 20.13 -7.95 3.42
C GLY A 120 19.75 -8.59 2.07
N LYS A 121 18.71 -9.44 2.04
CA LYS A 121 18.14 -10.04 0.85
C LYS A 121 16.90 -9.23 0.49
N LEU A 122 17.13 -8.16 -0.25
CA LEU A 122 16.16 -7.62 -1.21
C LEU A 122 16.66 -8.00 -2.60
#